data_AF-A0A917PWK2-F1
#
_entry.id   AF-A0A917PWK2-F1
#
_cell.length_a   1.000
_cell.length_b   1.000
_cell.length_c   1.000
_cell.angle_alpha   90.00
_cell.angle_beta   90.00
_cell.angle_gamma   90.00
#
_symmetry.space_group_name_H-M   'P 1'
#
loop_
_entity.id
_entity.type
_entity.pdbx_description
1 polymer ?
#
loop_
_entity_poly.entity_id
_entity_poly.type
_entity_poly.pdbx_seq_one_letter_code
_entity_poly.pdbx_strand_id
1 'polypeptide(L)'
;MNRIFESVPVDEQGLDAALAVLRLTRRYSNARVEAAAGIALASRVRSPRYAHLRSILDSRQDGLGSSDAWSAPGTPPEPAGYVRGADYYAGGAR
;
A
#
# COMPACT_ATOMS: atom_id res chain seq x y z
N MET A 1 -6.19 -7.89 12.94
CA MET A 1 -6.39 -6.71 13.81
C MET A 1 -5.58 -6.74 15.13
N ASN A 2 -5.29 -7.91 15.73
CA ASN A 2 -4.60 -7.97 17.04
C ASN A 2 -3.17 -7.39 17.07
N ARG A 3 -2.52 -7.23 15.91
CA ARG A 3 -1.15 -6.70 15.79
C ARG A 3 -0.97 -5.29 16.39
N ILE A 4 -2.04 -4.48 16.45
CA ILE A 4 -1.99 -3.14 17.04
C ILE A 4 -1.84 -3.24 18.57
N PHE A 5 -2.65 -4.07 19.22
CA PHE A 5 -2.59 -4.29 20.67
C PHE A 5 -1.33 -5.06 21.07
N GLU A 6 -0.92 -6.08 20.30
CA GLU A 6 0.34 -6.80 20.50
C GLU A 6 1.61 -5.93 20.32
N SER A 7 1.47 -4.72 19.76
CA SER A 7 2.58 -3.79 19.57
C SER A 7 2.83 -2.88 20.77
N VAL A 8 1.91 -2.83 21.72
CA VAL A 8 1.96 -1.96 22.90
C VAL A 8 1.95 -2.81 24.18
N PRO A 9 2.58 -2.34 25.27
CA PRO A 9 2.59 -3.05 26.55
C PRO A 9 1.25 -3.01 27.28
N VAL A 10 0.38 -2.06 26.94
CA VAL A 10 -0.90 -1.80 27.59
C VAL A 10 -1.97 -1.56 26.51
N ASP A 11 -3.09 -2.27 26.58
CA ASP A 11 -4.10 -2.28 25.51
C ASP A 11 -4.70 -0.90 25.23
N GLU A 12 -4.88 -0.07 26.26
CA GLU A 12 -5.39 1.29 26.15
C GLU A 12 -4.56 2.16 25.20
N GLN A 13 -3.25 1.89 25.10
CA GLN A 13 -2.35 2.61 24.18
C GLN A 13 -2.60 2.25 22.71
N GLY A 14 -3.26 1.12 22.44
CA GLY A 14 -3.64 0.67 21.11
C GLY A 14 -4.99 1.18 20.63
N LEU A 15 -5.84 1.71 21.54
CA LEU A 15 -7.22 2.07 21.23
C LEU A 15 -7.33 3.13 20.14
N ASP A 16 -6.56 4.22 20.25
CA ASP A 16 -6.60 5.30 19.25
C ASP A 16 -6.17 4.82 17.86
N ALA A 17 -5.17 3.94 17.80
CA ALA A 17 -4.72 3.35 16.54
C ALA A 17 -5.80 2.43 15.94
N ALA A 18 -6.41 1.56 16.74
CA ALA A 18 -7.49 0.68 16.29
C ALA A 18 -8.72 1.48 15.82
N LEU A 19 -9.10 2.52 16.57
CA LEU A 19 -10.18 3.43 16.20
C LEU A 19 -9.85 4.21 14.92
N ALA A 20 -8.61 4.65 14.73
CA ALA A 20 -8.20 5.32 13.51
C ALA A 20 -8.32 4.41 12.28
N VAL A 21 -7.94 3.13 12.40
CA VAL A 21 -8.15 2.12 11.35
C VAL A 21 -9.64 1.90 11.10
N LEU A 22 -10.44 1.74 12.15
CA LEU A 22 -11.89 1.59 12.02
C LEU A 22 -12.55 2.79 11.34
N ARG A 23 -12.06 4.02 11.59
CA ARG A 23 -12.58 5.24 10.92
C ARG A 23 -12.38 5.23 9.41
N LEU A 24 -11.41 4.47 8.86
CA LEU A 24 -11.22 4.34 7.41
C LEU A 24 -12.40 3.63 6.73
N THR A 25 -13.12 2.75 7.43
CA THR A 25 -14.26 2.01 6.87
C THR A 25 -15.45 2.90 6.54
N ARG A 26 -15.47 4.15 7.02
CA ARG A 26 -16.46 5.16 6.63
C ARG A 26 -16.26 5.69 5.21
N ARG A 27 -15.04 5.62 4.68
CA ARG A 27 -14.67 6.16 3.36
C ARG A 27 -14.32 5.07 2.36
N TYR A 28 -13.80 3.95 2.84
CA TYR A 28 -13.40 2.80 2.03
C TYR A 28 -14.17 1.57 2.49
N SER A 29 -14.47 0.63 1.61
CA SER A 29 -15.17 -0.59 2.01
C SER A 29 -14.30 -1.43 2.95
N ASN A 30 -14.95 -2.21 3.83
CA ASN A 30 -14.24 -3.13 4.74
C ASN A 30 -13.26 -4.05 4.00
N ALA A 31 -13.68 -4.59 2.85
CA ALA A 31 -12.84 -5.46 2.02
C ALA A 31 -11.55 -4.76 1.56
N ARG A 32 -11.64 -3.48 1.17
CA ARG A 32 -10.48 -2.67 0.77
C ARG A 32 -9.55 -2.38 1.94
N VAL A 33 -10.11 -2.08 3.11
CA VAL A 33 -9.31 -1.82 4.33
C VAL A 33 -8.57 -3.09 4.79
N GLU A 34 -9.22 -4.26 4.74
CA GLU A 34 -8.58 -5.55 5.05
C GLU A 34 -7.50 -5.91 4.03
N ALA A 35 -7.75 -5.71 2.73
CA ALA A 35 -6.74 -5.92 1.68
C ALA A 35 -5.52 -5.00 1.90
N ALA A 36 -5.74 -3.73 2.22
CA ALA A 36 -4.67 -2.80 2.56
C ALA A 36 -3.88 -3.23 3.81
N ALA A 37 -4.56 -3.76 4.82
CA ALA A 37 -3.90 -4.30 6.01
C ALA A 37 -3.03 -5.52 5.69
N GLY A 38 -3.49 -6.40 4.80
CA GLY A 38 -2.70 -7.52 4.27
C GLY A 38 -1.43 -7.05 3.57
N ILE A 39 -1.53 -6.06 2.69
CA ILE A 39 -0.39 -5.47 1.96
C ILE A 39 0.61 -4.84 2.93
N ALA A 40 0.13 -4.09 3.93
CA ALA A 40 1.00 -3.47 4.93
C ALA A 40 1.79 -4.52 5.74
N LEU A 41 1.13 -5.61 6.15
CA LEU A 41 1.78 -6.71 6.87
C LEU A 41 2.83 -7.42 5.99
N ALA A 42 2.53 -7.63 4.71
CA ALA A 42 3.48 -8.22 3.75
C ALA A 42 4.71 -7.31 3.54
N SER A 43 4.52 -5.99 3.61
CA SER A 43 5.56 -4.97 3.45
C SER A 43 6.44 -4.76 4.68
N ARG A 44 6.50 -5.74 5.61
CA ARG A 44 7.25 -5.72 6.88
C ARG A 44 6.78 -4.68 7.90
N VAL A 45 5.58 -4.11 7.76
CA VAL A 45 4.99 -3.27 8.81
C VAL A 45 4.42 -4.17 9.90
N ARG A 46 5.12 -4.28 11.05
CA ARG A 46 4.72 -5.15 12.17
C ARG A 46 3.32 -4.84 12.71
N SER A 47 2.98 -3.55 12.80
CA SER A 47 1.69 -3.06 13.28
C SER A 47 1.15 -1.99 12.32
N PRO A 48 0.31 -2.38 11.34
CA PRO A 48 -0.34 -1.43 10.45
C PRO A 48 -1.12 -0.38 11.23
N ARG A 49 -1.00 0.88 10.82
CA ARG A 49 -1.68 2.04 11.43
C ARG A 49 -2.32 2.86 10.31
N TYR A 50 -3.12 3.85 10.70
CA TYR A 50 -3.84 4.72 9.78
C TYR A 50 -2.97 5.23 8.61
N ALA A 51 -1.77 5.76 8.88
CA ALA A 51 -0.90 6.30 7.83
C ALA A 51 -0.54 5.27 6.75
N HIS A 52 -0.20 4.04 7.16
CA HIS A 52 0.15 2.94 6.24
C HIS A 52 -1.05 2.50 5.41
N LEU A 53 -2.21 2.33 6.04
CA LEU A 53 -3.42 1.92 5.33
C LEU A 53 -3.91 3.01 4.40
N ARG A 54 -3.81 4.28 4.83
CA ARG A 54 -4.26 5.42 4.05
C ARG A 54 -3.47 5.57 2.76
N SER A 55 -2.14 5.42 2.80
CA SER A 55 -1.30 5.50 1.59
C SER A 55 -1.63 4.39 0.59
N ILE A 56 -1.88 3.16 1.06
CA ILE A 56 -2.26 2.02 0.21
C ILE A 56 -3.65 2.24 -0.40
N LEU A 57 -4.62 2.69 0.41
CA LEU A 57 -6.00 2.95 -0.03
C LEU A 57 -6.12 4.12 -1.01
N ASP A 58 -5.35 5.19 -0.80
CA ASP A 58 -5.33 6.37 -1.67
C ASP A 58 -4.67 6.06 -3.02
N SER A 59 -3.63 5.21 -3.02
CA SER A 59 -2.97 4.74 -4.25
C SER A 59 -3.69 3.57 -4.94
N ARG A 60 -4.80 3.06 -4.36
CA ARG A 60 -5.56 1.89 -4.84
C ARG A 60 -4.73 0.61 -4.99
N GLN A 61 -3.62 0.50 -4.25
CA GLN A 61 -2.80 -0.71 -4.22
C GLN A 61 -3.56 -1.91 -3.62
N ASP A 62 -4.65 -1.66 -2.90
CA ASP A 62 -5.55 -2.64 -2.30
C ASP A 62 -6.50 -3.34 -3.31
N GLY A 63 -6.33 -3.09 -4.61
CA GLY A 63 -7.07 -3.78 -5.68
C GLY A 63 -6.83 -5.30 -5.64
N LEU A 64 -7.92 -6.07 -5.57
CA LEU A 64 -7.97 -7.54 -5.47
C LEU A 64 -7.41 -8.33 -6.68
N GLY A 65 -6.53 -7.71 -7.48
CA GLY A 65 -5.81 -8.34 -8.61
C GLY A 65 -4.29 -8.21 -8.52
N SER A 66 -3.74 -7.71 -7.41
CA SER A 66 -2.30 -7.44 -7.25
C SER A 66 -1.51 -8.64 -6.70
N SER A 67 -1.92 -9.89 -6.97
CA SER A 67 -1.01 -11.03 -6.80
C SER A 67 0.07 -11.07 -7.90
N ASP A 68 -0.13 -10.33 -9.00
CA ASP A 68 0.80 -10.29 -10.14
C ASP A 68 1.44 -8.92 -10.41
N ALA A 69 0.97 -7.83 -9.80
CA ALA A 69 1.44 -6.49 -10.19
C ALA A 69 2.91 -6.20 -9.81
N TRP A 70 3.48 -6.96 -8.86
CA TRP A 70 4.90 -6.84 -8.49
C TRP A 70 5.76 -8.02 -8.96
N SER A 71 5.17 -9.07 -9.54
CA SER A 71 5.89 -10.29 -9.93
C SER A 71 5.59 -10.82 -11.35
N ALA A 72 4.76 -10.17 -12.16
CA ALA A 72 4.53 -10.58 -13.54
C ALA A 72 4.76 -9.41 -14.53
N PRO A 73 5.63 -9.56 -15.55
CA PRO A 73 5.53 -8.75 -16.76
C PRO A 73 4.32 -9.28 -17.54
N GLY A 74 3.12 -8.84 -17.17
CA GLY A 74 1.88 -9.51 -17.57
C GLY A 74 0.71 -8.59 -17.86
N THR A 75 0.94 -7.37 -18.33
CA THR A 75 -0.04 -6.57 -19.10
C THR A 75 0.77 -5.49 -19.83
N PRO A 76 0.72 -5.39 -21.17
CA PRO A 76 1.36 -4.27 -21.85
C PRO A 76 0.72 -2.98 -21.32
N PRO A 77 1.50 -2.03 -20.79
CA PRO A 77 0.94 -0.75 -20.39
C PRO A 77 0.24 -0.14 -21.60
N GLU A 78 -0.98 0.38 -21.41
CA GLU A 78 -1.55 1.38 -22.31
C GLU A 78 -0.44 2.39 -22.65
N PRO A 79 -0.31 2.89 -23.90
CA PRO A 79 0.88 3.60 -24.37
C PRO A 79 1.11 4.88 -23.56
N ALA A 80 1.76 4.74 -22.40
CA ALA A 80 2.39 5.79 -21.66
C ALA A 80 3.50 6.31 -22.56
N GLY A 81 3.50 7.63 -22.75
CA GLY A 81 4.26 8.30 -23.80
C GLY A 81 5.70 7.83 -23.96
N TYR A 82 6.23 8.01 -25.17
CA TYR A 82 7.57 7.58 -25.55
C TYR A 82 8.64 8.12 -24.58
N VAL A 83 9.17 7.23 -23.75
CA VAL A 83 10.37 7.50 -22.94
C VAL A 83 11.58 7.37 -23.85
N ARG A 84 12.37 8.43 -23.94
CA ARG A 84 13.61 8.42 -24.71
C ARG A 84 14.66 7.60 -23.94
N GLY A 85 15.32 6.67 -24.64
CA GLY A 85 16.35 5.80 -24.06
C GLY A 85 17.53 6.58 -23.47
N ALA A 86 18.33 5.91 -22.63
CA ALA A 86 19.49 6.51 -21.98
C ALA A 86 20.44 7.18 -22.99
N ASP A 87 20.56 6.61 -24.18
CA ASP A 87 21.36 7.13 -25.29
C ASP A 87 20.95 8.55 -25.73
N TYR A 88 19.69 8.95 -25.54
CA TYR A 88 19.22 10.30 -25.87
C TYR A 88 19.79 11.37 -24.95
N TYR A 89 20.04 11.04 -23.69
CA TYR A 89 20.61 11.96 -22.69
C TYR A 89 22.12 11.78 -22.51
N ALA A 90 22.71 10.81 -23.21
CA ALA A 90 24.14 10.53 -23.16
C ALA A 90 25.01 11.66 -23.74
N GLY A 91 24.42 12.83 -24.04
CA GLY A 91 25.11 14.11 -24.24
C GLY A 91 26.36 13.92 -25.08
N GLY A 92 26.17 13.59 -26.36
CA GLY A 92 27.21 13.12 -27.26
C GLY A 92 28.55 13.78 -26.99
N ALA A 93 29.46 13.01 -26.40
CA ALA A 93 30.84 13.43 -26.23
C ALA A 93 31.47 13.53 -27.62
N ARG A 94 31.49 14.74 -28.17
CA ARG A 94 32.36 15.11 -29.28
C ARG A 94 32.81 16.55 -29.13
#